data_AF-A0A1Y2R8X3-F1
#
_entry.id   AF-A0A1Y2R8X3-F1
#
_cell.length_a   1.000
_cell.length_b   1.000
_cell.length_c   1.000
_cell.angle_alpha   90.00
_cell.angle_beta   90.00
_cell.angle_gamma   90.00
#
_symmetry.space_group_name_H-M   'P 1'
#
loop_
_entity.id
_entity.type
_entity.pdbx_description
1 polymer ?
#
loop_
_entity_poly.entity_id
_entity_poly.type
_entity_poly.pdbx_seq_one_letter_code
_entity_poly.pdbx_strand_id
1 'polypeptide(L)'
;MDLQQRIGGKLPEIDIAGTMFFVDIRLHELRSDYQLMSRINLDNLESGANGDTYLFAFNTESKQLVNIDPKLTAWPDNVIIVEIPDEVKLDPYSFAREAGLDPLEFVKEHPIEKELKAKVIPLSETGFLEMMEKNKKAKQEKLIQQRNEGPGKRNKGNRIK
;
A
#
# COMPACT_ATOMS: atom_id res chain seq x y z
N MET A 1 13.63 -20.49 -0.49
CA MET A 1 13.43 -21.42 -1.64
C MET A 1 14.74 -21.51 -2.44
N ASP A 2 15.00 -22.58 -3.19
CA ASP A 2 16.11 -22.65 -4.15
C ASP A 2 15.65 -22.58 -5.62
N LEU A 3 16.60 -22.41 -6.56
CA LEU A 3 16.30 -22.29 -7.99
C LEU A 3 15.63 -23.53 -8.58
N GLN A 4 15.98 -24.75 -8.14
CA GLN A 4 15.38 -25.97 -8.67
C GLN A 4 13.91 -26.08 -8.25
N GLN A 5 13.59 -25.72 -7.01
CA GLN A 5 12.22 -25.61 -6.52
C GLN A 5 11.44 -24.55 -7.33
N ARG A 6 12.05 -23.40 -7.61
CA ARG A 6 11.44 -22.35 -8.44
C ARG A 6 11.14 -22.84 -9.85
N ILE A 7 12.11 -23.46 -10.52
CA ILE A 7 11.94 -24.06 -11.85
C ILE A 7 10.83 -25.12 -11.84
N GLY A 8 10.75 -25.90 -10.77
CA GLY A 8 9.70 -26.89 -10.51
C GLY A 8 8.31 -26.30 -10.24
N GLY A 9 8.14 -24.97 -10.28
CA GLY A 9 6.85 -24.30 -10.17
C GLY A 9 6.49 -23.79 -8.78
N LYS A 10 7.37 -23.95 -7.77
CA LYS A 10 7.16 -23.33 -6.46
C LYS A 10 7.26 -21.80 -6.61
N LEU A 11 6.30 -21.06 -6.06
CA LEU A 11 6.34 -19.60 -6.05
C LEU A 11 7.14 -19.09 -4.83
N PRO A 12 7.84 -17.96 -4.94
CA PRO A 12 8.36 -17.26 -3.76
C PRO A 12 7.22 -16.85 -2.82
N GLU A 13 7.56 -16.69 -1.54
CA GLU A 13 6.63 -16.28 -0.49
C GLU A 13 7.21 -15.06 0.21
N ILE A 14 6.36 -14.07 0.53
CA ILE A 14 6.71 -12.87 1.29
C ILE A 14 5.84 -12.75 2.55
N ASP A 15 6.48 -12.49 3.69
CA ASP A 15 5.83 -12.16 4.95
C ASP A 15 5.48 -10.66 4.99
N ILE A 16 4.19 -10.34 4.97
CA ILE A 16 3.66 -9.00 5.19
C ILE A 16 2.94 -8.97 6.53
N ALA A 17 3.60 -8.40 7.54
CA ALA A 17 3.05 -8.22 8.88
C ALA A 17 2.47 -9.50 9.51
N GLY A 18 3.14 -10.64 9.32
CA GLY A 18 2.74 -11.95 9.83
C GLY A 18 1.81 -12.73 8.90
N THR A 19 1.43 -12.17 7.75
CA THR A 19 0.65 -12.86 6.72
C THR A 19 1.55 -13.24 5.55
N MET A 20 1.58 -14.53 5.21
CA MET A 20 2.33 -15.02 4.06
C MET A 20 1.53 -14.82 2.77
N PHE A 21 2.22 -14.35 1.72
CA PHE A 21 1.69 -14.23 0.37
C PHE A 21 2.61 -14.92 -0.63
N PHE A 22 2.03 -15.66 -1.57
CA PHE A 22 2.74 -16.12 -2.76
C PHE A 22 2.93 -14.97 -3.74
N VAL A 23 4.14 -14.84 -4.28
CA VAL A 23 4.47 -13.91 -5.36
C VAL A 23 4.16 -14.60 -6.70
N ASP A 24 3.19 -14.09 -7.46
CA ASP A 24 2.89 -14.56 -8.82
C ASP A 24 3.05 -13.40 -9.82
N ILE A 25 4.29 -13.21 -10.29
CA ILE A 25 4.64 -12.14 -11.24
C ILE A 25 3.84 -12.24 -12.53
N ARG A 26 3.52 -13.45 -13.01
CA ARG A 26 2.74 -13.64 -14.24
C ARG A 26 1.32 -13.07 -14.15
N LEU A 27 0.80 -12.97 -12.93
CA LEU A 27 -0.51 -12.39 -12.64
C LEU A 27 -0.40 -10.97 -12.08
N HIS A 28 0.83 -10.47 -11.84
CA HIS A 28 1.08 -9.23 -11.13
C HIS A 28 0.38 -9.19 -9.76
N GLU A 29 0.39 -10.31 -9.03
CA GLU A 29 -0.34 -10.46 -7.76
C GLU A 29 0.51 -11.03 -6.62
N LEU A 30 0.30 -10.51 -5.40
CA LEU A 30 0.61 -11.20 -4.14
C LEU A 30 -0.66 -11.89 -3.63
N ARG A 31 -0.60 -13.19 -3.35
CA ARG A 31 -1.78 -14.01 -3.02
C ARG A 31 -1.63 -14.76 -1.72
N SER A 32 -2.49 -14.50 -0.74
CA SER A 32 -2.43 -15.18 0.57
C SER A 32 -3.01 -16.60 0.55
N ASP A 33 -3.86 -16.91 -0.44
CA ASP A 33 -4.44 -18.21 -0.69
C ASP A 33 -4.74 -18.42 -2.18
N TYR A 34 -5.07 -19.66 -2.54
CA TYR A 34 -5.54 -20.01 -3.89
C TYR A 34 -7.01 -19.61 -4.14
N GLN A 35 -7.73 -19.11 -3.12
CA GLN A 35 -9.20 -18.96 -3.11
C GLN A 35 -9.70 -17.51 -3.22
N LEU A 36 -8.87 -16.58 -3.72
CA LEU A 36 -9.23 -15.18 -4.04
C LEU A 36 -9.47 -14.25 -2.85
N MET A 37 -9.41 -14.71 -1.59
CA MET A 37 -9.91 -13.92 -0.47
C MET A 37 -8.99 -12.75 -0.09
N SER A 38 -7.67 -12.87 -0.33
CA SER A 38 -6.78 -11.71 -0.22
C SER A 38 -5.68 -11.71 -1.27
N ARG A 39 -5.74 -10.69 -2.13
CA ARG A 39 -4.86 -10.45 -3.27
C ARG A 39 -4.45 -8.99 -3.30
N ILE A 40 -3.18 -8.74 -3.58
CA ILE A 40 -2.64 -7.41 -3.80
C ILE A 40 -2.14 -7.37 -5.23
N ASN A 41 -2.72 -6.53 -6.07
CA ASN A 41 -2.24 -6.33 -7.44
C ASN A 41 -1.06 -5.34 -7.40
N LEU A 42 0.07 -5.76 -7.97
CA LEU A 42 1.32 -5.00 -8.02
C LEU A 42 1.19 -3.72 -8.88
N ASP A 43 0.36 -3.74 -9.93
CA ASP A 43 0.07 -2.57 -10.78
C ASP A 43 -0.63 -1.43 -10.02
N ASN A 44 -1.27 -1.75 -8.89
CA ASN A 44 -1.95 -0.76 -8.05
C ASN A 44 -1.00 -0.16 -6.99
N LEU A 45 0.25 -0.59 -6.93
CA LEU A 45 1.21 -0.13 -5.93
C LEU A 45 1.98 1.08 -6.44
N GLU A 46 2.23 2.03 -5.54
CA GLU A 46 3.09 3.17 -5.83
C GLU A 46 4.55 2.76 -5.69
N SER A 47 5.37 3.09 -6.68
CA SER A 47 6.82 2.90 -6.60
C SER A 47 7.41 3.80 -5.51
N GLY A 48 8.34 3.25 -4.74
CA GLY A 48 9.15 3.99 -3.79
C GLY A 48 10.08 4.99 -4.49
N ALA A 49 10.75 5.84 -3.70
CA ALA A 49 11.53 6.97 -4.22
C ALA A 49 12.62 6.59 -5.23
N ASN A 50 13.18 5.38 -5.13
CA ASN A 50 14.25 4.89 -6.00
C ASN A 50 13.75 3.95 -7.11
N GLY A 51 12.45 3.63 -7.13
CA GLY A 51 11.84 2.74 -8.13
C GLY A 51 12.11 1.24 -7.96
N ASP A 52 12.84 0.84 -6.91
CA ASP A 52 13.24 -0.55 -6.60
C ASP A 52 12.34 -1.22 -5.53
N THR A 53 11.31 -0.50 -5.12
CA THR A 53 10.42 -0.88 -4.03
C THR A 53 9.01 -0.39 -4.33
N TYR A 54 8.04 -0.99 -3.65
CA TYR A 54 6.67 -0.52 -3.58
C TYR A 54 6.34 -0.06 -2.17
N LEU A 55 5.63 1.06 -2.06
CA LEU A 55 5.16 1.62 -0.79
C LEU A 55 3.64 1.71 -0.81
N PHE A 56 2.97 1.14 0.19
CA PHE A 56 1.50 1.17 0.25
C PHE A 56 0.97 1.07 1.68
N ALA A 57 -0.28 1.47 1.87
CA ALA A 57 -1.01 1.25 3.11
C ALA A 57 -1.70 -0.12 3.09
N PHE A 58 -1.52 -0.89 4.16
CA PHE A 58 -2.00 -2.25 4.31
C PHE A 58 -2.83 -2.40 5.57
N ASN A 59 -4.01 -3.01 5.45
CA ASN A 59 -4.83 -3.37 6.59
C ASN A 59 -4.45 -4.77 7.09
N THR A 60 -4.01 -4.88 8.34
CA THR A 60 -3.52 -6.15 8.91
C THR A 60 -4.63 -7.15 9.23
N GLU A 61 -5.89 -6.69 9.34
CA GLU A 61 -7.05 -7.52 9.63
C GLU A 61 -7.70 -8.05 8.34
N SER A 62 -8.00 -7.16 7.39
CA SER A 62 -8.60 -7.54 6.11
C SER A 62 -7.58 -8.09 5.11
N LYS A 63 -6.29 -7.84 5.34
CA LYS A 63 -5.16 -8.24 4.47
C LYS A 63 -5.23 -7.63 3.07
N GLN A 64 -5.70 -6.38 2.99
CA GLN A 64 -5.92 -5.65 1.73
C GLN A 64 -5.15 -4.33 1.71
N LEU A 65 -5.00 -3.79 0.50
CA LEU A 65 -4.63 -2.40 0.29
C LEU A 65 -5.68 -1.45 0.86
N VAL A 66 -5.21 -0.33 1.40
CA VAL A 66 -6.05 0.74 1.91
C VAL A 66 -5.78 2.01 1.13
N ASN A 67 -6.82 2.62 0.58
CA ASN A 67 -6.72 3.98 0.07
C ASN A 67 -6.85 4.96 1.25
N ILE A 68 -5.85 5.80 1.46
CA ILE A 68 -5.84 6.77 2.54
C ILE A 68 -6.64 8.01 2.13
N ASP A 69 -7.70 8.33 2.89
CA ASP A 69 -8.45 9.56 2.67
C ASP A 69 -7.53 10.79 2.93
N PRO A 70 -7.31 11.68 1.95
CA PRO A 70 -6.48 12.86 2.14
C PRO A 70 -7.05 13.83 3.19
N LYS A 71 -8.31 13.67 3.62
CA LYS A 71 -8.95 14.44 4.69
C LYS A 71 -8.90 13.76 6.05
N LEU A 72 -8.23 12.61 6.15
CA LEU A 72 -8.07 11.85 7.39
C LEU A 72 -7.47 12.74 8.48
N THR A 73 -8.02 12.63 9.70
CA THR A 73 -7.54 13.40 10.87
C THR A 73 -6.94 12.52 11.97
N ALA A 74 -7.07 11.20 11.86
CA ALA A 74 -6.49 10.24 12.80
C ALA A 74 -6.18 8.95 12.04
N TRP A 75 -5.07 8.29 12.37
CA TRP A 75 -4.65 7.08 11.69
C TRP A 75 -5.46 5.87 12.18
N PRO A 76 -5.92 4.96 11.31
CA PRO A 76 -6.61 3.75 11.74
C PRO A 76 -5.66 2.74 12.42
N ASP A 77 -6.09 2.11 13.51
CA ASP A 77 -5.24 1.22 14.32
C ASP A 77 -4.78 -0.05 13.60
N ASN A 78 -5.58 -0.56 12.66
CA ASN A 78 -5.30 -1.78 11.88
C ASN A 78 -4.62 -1.49 10.53
N VAL A 79 -4.17 -0.26 10.29
CA VAL A 79 -3.50 0.12 9.03
C VAL A 79 -2.04 0.45 9.29
N ILE A 80 -1.16 -0.11 8.48
CA ILE A 80 0.29 0.15 8.52
C ILE A 80 0.79 0.58 7.15
N ILE A 81 1.93 1.26 7.10
CA ILE A 81 2.65 1.53 5.86
C ILE A 81 3.69 0.44 5.66
N VAL A 82 3.66 -0.17 4.49
CA VAL A 82 4.47 -1.32 4.12
C VAL A 82 5.32 -0.98 2.90
N GLU A 83 6.59 -1.35 2.98
CA GLU A 83 7.53 -1.33 1.87
C GLU A 83 7.92 -2.77 1.51
N ILE A 84 7.80 -3.12 0.22
CA ILE A 84 8.26 -4.40 -0.33
C ILE A 84 9.22 -4.15 -1.50
N PRO A 85 10.09 -5.11 -1.84
CA PRO A 85 10.89 -5.03 -3.05
C PRO A 85 10.05 -5.03 -4.34
N ASP A 86 10.68 -4.60 -5.43
CA ASP A 86 10.17 -4.74 -6.80
C ASP A 86 10.12 -6.21 -7.29
N GLU A 87 9.56 -6.41 -8.48
CA GLU A 87 9.36 -7.71 -9.10
C GLU A 87 10.68 -8.45 -9.37
N VAL A 88 11.76 -7.70 -9.67
CA VAL A 88 13.10 -8.24 -9.88
C VAL A 88 13.56 -8.97 -8.62
N LYS A 89 13.39 -8.36 -7.45
CA LYS A 89 13.80 -8.95 -6.18
C LYS A 89 12.76 -9.92 -5.62
N LEU A 90 11.48 -9.74 -5.91
CA LEU A 90 10.41 -10.66 -5.48
C LEU A 90 10.47 -12.02 -6.19
N ASP A 91 10.69 -12.05 -7.51
CA ASP A 91 10.86 -13.30 -8.28
C ASP A 91 11.72 -13.05 -9.55
N PRO A 92 13.05 -13.03 -9.42
CA PRO A 92 13.95 -12.72 -10.54
C PRO A 92 13.79 -13.72 -11.69
N TYR A 93 13.44 -14.97 -11.39
CA TYR A 93 13.23 -16.01 -12.39
C TYR A 93 11.99 -15.72 -13.24
N SER A 94 10.84 -15.41 -12.62
CA SER A 94 9.63 -15.07 -13.39
C SER A 94 9.76 -13.76 -14.12
N PHE A 95 10.35 -12.75 -13.48
CA PHE A 95 10.58 -11.45 -14.09
C PHE A 95 11.39 -11.59 -15.39
N ALA A 96 12.52 -12.30 -15.34
CA ALA A 96 13.34 -12.56 -16.53
C ALA A 96 12.54 -13.26 -17.64
N ARG A 97 11.71 -14.24 -17.30
CA ARG A 97 10.87 -14.94 -18.29
C ARG A 97 9.87 -14.01 -18.96
N GLU A 98 9.22 -13.15 -18.20
CA GLU A 98 8.24 -12.20 -18.71
C GLU A 98 8.89 -11.11 -19.58
N ALA A 99 10.08 -10.66 -19.18
CA ALA A 99 10.91 -9.72 -19.94
C ALA A 99 11.58 -10.32 -21.19
N GLY A 100 11.48 -11.63 -21.42
CA GLY A 100 12.13 -12.32 -22.55
C GLY A 100 13.64 -12.52 -22.41
N LEU A 101 14.16 -12.46 -21.17
CA LEU A 101 15.56 -12.68 -20.82
C LEU A 101 15.83 -14.17 -20.51
N ASP A 102 17.10 -14.58 -20.50
CA ASP A 102 17.49 -15.90 -20.00
C ASP A 102 17.37 -15.93 -18.46
N PRO A 103 16.44 -16.70 -17.88
CA PRO A 103 16.21 -16.70 -16.44
C PRO A 103 17.37 -17.31 -15.65
N LEU A 104 18.15 -18.22 -16.25
CA LEU A 104 19.26 -18.87 -15.58
C LEU A 104 20.45 -17.94 -15.47
N GLU A 105 20.74 -17.15 -16.50
CA GLU A 105 21.76 -16.10 -16.42
C GLU A 105 21.29 -14.96 -15.51
N PHE A 106 20.04 -14.51 -15.65
CA PHE A 106 19.50 -13.41 -14.84
C PHE A 106 19.53 -13.73 -13.34
N VAL A 107 19.19 -14.96 -12.93
CA VAL A 107 19.24 -15.36 -11.51
C VAL A 107 20.68 -15.42 -10.95
N LYS A 108 21.73 -15.55 -11.79
CA LYS A 108 23.12 -15.45 -11.29
C LYS A 108 23.45 -14.03 -10.85
N GLU A 109 22.95 -13.03 -11.57
CA GLU A 109 23.13 -11.60 -11.26
C GLU A 109 22.12 -11.12 -10.20
N HIS A 110 20.93 -11.74 -10.18
CA HIS A 110 19.84 -11.46 -9.26
C HIS A 110 19.42 -12.74 -8.51
N PRO A 111 20.18 -13.17 -7.48
CA PRO A 111 19.89 -14.39 -6.75
C PRO A 111 18.50 -14.40 -6.12
N ILE A 112 17.83 -15.56 -6.16
CA ILE A 112 16.53 -15.75 -5.50
C ILE A 112 16.69 -15.55 -3.99
N GLU A 113 15.94 -14.58 -3.46
CA GLU A 113 15.89 -14.32 -2.02
C GLU A 113 15.18 -15.47 -1.31
N LYS A 114 15.76 -15.93 -0.19
CA LYS A 114 15.21 -17.08 0.54
C LYS A 114 14.10 -16.67 1.50
N GLU A 115 14.22 -15.46 2.04
CA GLU A 115 13.36 -14.91 3.08
C GLU A 115 12.94 -13.50 2.69
N LEU A 116 11.81 -13.40 1.99
CA LEU A 116 11.21 -12.11 1.70
C LEU A 116 10.35 -11.68 2.88
N LYS A 117 10.63 -10.49 3.41
CA LYS A 117 9.85 -9.88 4.46
C LYS A 117 9.65 -8.42 4.17
N ALA A 118 8.41 -7.97 4.28
CA ALA A 118 8.07 -6.57 4.11
C ALA A 118 8.57 -5.75 5.30
N LYS A 119 8.99 -4.52 5.01
CA LYS A 119 9.40 -3.56 6.02
C LYS A 119 8.18 -2.71 6.41
N VAL A 120 7.95 -2.57 7.71
CA VAL A 120 6.93 -1.66 8.24
C VAL A 120 7.56 -0.28 8.42
N ILE A 121 7.01 0.73 7.75
CA ILE A 121 7.49 2.10 7.81
C ILE A 121 6.75 2.83 8.94
N PRO A 122 7.46 3.37 9.95
CA PRO A 122 6.82 4.18 10.99
C PRO A 122 6.14 5.41 10.38
N LEU A 123 4.94 5.77 10.86
CA LEU A 123 4.22 6.95 10.37
C LEU A 123 5.03 8.24 10.49
N SER A 124 5.93 8.33 11.45
CA SER A 124 6.85 9.46 11.64
C SER A 124 7.86 9.64 10.51
N GLU A 125 8.12 8.60 9.73
CA GLU A 125 8.99 8.63 8.55
C GLU A 125 8.18 8.92 7.26
N THR A 126 6.88 9.19 7.39
CA THR A 126 5.96 9.48 6.28
C THR A 126 5.40 10.91 6.37
N GLY A 127 4.78 11.37 5.28
CA GLY A 127 4.05 12.65 5.26
C GLY A 127 2.68 12.62 5.97
N PHE A 128 2.20 11.46 6.44
CA PHE A 128 0.84 11.31 6.93
C PHE A 128 0.59 12.02 8.27
N LEU A 129 1.59 12.10 9.16
CA LEU A 129 1.44 12.84 10.42
C LEU A 129 1.19 14.33 10.16
N GLU A 130 1.99 14.95 9.28
CA GLU A 130 1.82 16.35 8.91
C GLU A 130 0.49 16.60 8.21
N MET A 131 0.08 15.69 7.31
CA MET A 131 -1.21 15.74 6.64
C MET A 131 -2.37 15.76 7.64
N MET A 132 -2.38 14.84 8.61
CA MET A 132 -3.43 14.76 9.62
C MET A 132 -3.47 16.00 10.51
N GLU A 133 -2.31 16.54 10.92
CA GLU A 133 -2.26 17.77 11.71
C GLU A 133 -2.81 18.99 10.94
N LYS A 134 -2.49 19.12 9.64
CA LYS A 134 -3.06 20.15 8.76
C LYS A 134 -4.59 19.98 8.66
N ASN A 135 -5.07 18.75 8.49
CA ASN A 135 -6.51 18.46 8.41
C ASN A 135 -7.25 18.79 9.71
N LYS A 136 -6.66 18.49 10.88
CA LYS A 136 -7.23 18.83 12.20
C LYS A 136 -7.39 20.34 12.34
N LYS A 137 -6.35 21.12 12.01
CA LYS A 137 -6.38 22.59 12.08
C LYS A 137 -7.45 23.16 11.16
N ALA A 138 -7.49 22.73 9.89
CA ALA A 138 -8.49 23.19 8.93
C ALA A 138 -9.93 22.85 9.38
N LYS A 139 -10.13 21.70 10.03
CA LYS A 139 -11.43 21.32 10.59
C LYS A 139 -11.83 22.22 11.77
N GLN A 140 -10.89 22.54 12.66
CA GLN A 140 -11.13 23.44 13.79
C GLN A 140 -11.46 24.87 13.33
N GLU A 141 -10.70 25.41 12.37
CA GLU A 141 -10.94 26.75 11.80
C GLU A 141 -12.32 26.84 11.17
N LYS A 142 -12.74 25.83 10.39
CA LYS A 142 -14.09 25.77 9.81
C LYS A 142 -15.18 25.75 10.88
N LEU A 143 -14.97 25.01 11.98
CA LEU A 143 -15.94 24.97 13.09
C LEU A 143 -16.04 26.32 13.82
N ILE A 144 -14.92 27.02 13.99
CA ILE A 144 -14.90 28.37 14.58
C ILE A 144 -15.60 29.36 13.67
N GLN A 145 -15.34 29.32 12.36
CA GLN A 145 -16.00 30.19 11.38
C GLN A 145 -17.52 29.95 11.34
N GLN A 146 -17.98 28.70 11.30
CA GLN A 146 -19.40 28.36 11.34
C GLN A 146 -20.09 28.81 12.64
N ARG A 147 -19.38 28.79 13.78
CA ARG A 147 -19.89 29.33 15.05
C ARG A 147 -20.00 30.86 15.02
N ASN A 148 -19.04 31.53 14.40
CA ASN A 148 -19.05 32.99 14.26
C ASN A 148 -20.09 33.50 13.25
N GLU A 149 -20.51 32.64 12.30
CA GLU A 149 -21.53 32.93 11.27
C GLU A 149 -22.97 32.53 11.68
N GLY A 150 -23.24 32.31 12.99
CA GLY A 150 -24.59 31.99 13.53
C GLY A 150 -25.73 32.95 13.08
N PRO A 151 -27.02 32.57 13.21
CA PRO A 151 -28.09 32.86 12.25
C PRO A 151 -28.45 34.36 12.15
N GLY A 152 -27.72 35.10 11.32
CA GLY A 152 -28.00 36.49 10.98
C GLY A 152 -28.99 36.64 9.82
N LYS A 153 -30.21 37.08 10.15
CA LYS A 153 -31.26 37.64 9.27
C LYS A 153 -32.08 36.67 8.40
N ARG A 154 -33.05 35.99 9.03
CA ARG A 154 -34.35 35.77 8.37
C ARG A 154 -34.99 37.15 8.13
N ASN A 155 -34.96 37.64 6.90
CA ASN A 155 -35.65 38.86 6.49
C ASN A 155 -37.13 38.76 6.90
N LYS A 156 -37.56 39.66 7.80
CA LYS A 156 -38.98 39.96 8.04
C LYS A 156 -39.55 40.59 6.78
N GLY A 157 -39.98 39.75 5.84
CA GLY A 157 -40.71 40.16 4.64
C GLY A 157 -42.11 40.66 5.00
N ASN A 158 -42.32 41.96 4.81
CA ASN A 158 -43.56 42.64 4.44
C ASN A 158 -44.88 42.23 5.10
N ARG A 159 -45.29 43.00 6.11
CA ARG A 159 -46.70 43.37 6.31
C ARG A 159 -46.96 44.62 5.45
N ILE A 160 -47.51 44.41 4.25
CA ILE A 160 -48.12 45.50 3.47
C ILE A 160 -49.55 45.68 3.97
N LYS A 161 -49.94 46.94 4.07
CA LYS A 161 -51.19 47.50 4.56
C LYS A 161 -52.42 47.00 3.82
#